data_AF-A0A1Y5PCD8-F1
#
_entry.id   AF-A0A1Y5PCD8-F1
#
_cell.length_a   1.000
_cell.length_b   1.000
_cell.length_c   1.000
_cell.angle_alpha   90.00
_cell.angle_beta   90.00
_cell.angle_gamma   90.00
#
_symmetry.space_group_name_H-M   'P 1'
#
loop_
_entity.id
_entity.type
_entity.pdbx_description
1 polymer ?
#
loop_
_entity_poly.entity_id
_entity_poly.type
_entity_poly.pdbx_seq_one_letter_code
_entity_poly.pdbx_strand_id
1 'polypeptide(L)'
;MIKGLLTAAAAAGAIALAGAPSAWAITNAEADYIKDLTSAGIAGDQAALIADGHTICNALAGGADPNTLSQTYFTNSGQISHAQADAAINFAKTDLCPAG
;
A
#
# COMPACT_ATOMS: atom_id res chain seq x y z
N MET A 1 16.17 -52.48 14.64
CA MET A 1 17.43 -52.18 13.91
C MET A 1 17.07 -51.47 12.61
N ILE A 2 17.96 -50.60 12.12
CA ILE A 2 17.83 -49.63 10.99
C ILE A 2 17.12 -48.33 11.46
N LYS A 3 17.78 -47.22 11.84
CA LYS A 3 18.95 -46.45 11.37
C LYS A 3 18.61 -45.48 10.21
N GLY A 4 18.49 -44.20 10.58
CA GLY A 4 18.89 -43.05 9.76
C GLY A 4 17.78 -42.36 8.97
N LEU A 5 17.43 -41.13 9.35
CA LEU A 5 17.78 -39.93 8.59
C LEU A 5 17.37 -38.67 9.38
N LEU A 6 18.31 -38.13 10.14
CA LEU A 6 18.33 -36.71 10.50
C LEU A 6 18.83 -35.96 9.26
N THR A 7 17.95 -35.22 8.57
CA THR A 7 18.17 -33.93 7.88
C THR A 7 17.15 -33.74 6.76
N ALA A 8 16.22 -32.79 6.92
CA ALA A 8 15.71 -31.96 5.83
C ALA A 8 14.88 -30.79 6.39
N ALA A 9 15.43 -29.60 6.20
CA ALA A 9 14.78 -28.33 5.91
C ALA A 9 13.48 -27.96 6.63
N ALA A 10 13.57 -26.88 7.42
CA ALA A 10 12.45 -25.99 7.68
C ALA A 10 11.76 -25.60 6.37
N ALA A 11 10.50 -25.97 6.22
CA ALA A 11 9.61 -25.40 5.22
C ALA A 11 8.24 -25.25 5.88
N ALA A 12 7.88 -24.00 6.12
CA ALA A 12 6.58 -23.56 6.60
C ALA A 12 5.47 -24.17 5.72
N GLY A 13 4.40 -24.67 6.36
CA GLY A 13 3.32 -25.26 5.60
C GLY A 13 2.19 -25.79 6.47
N ALA A 14 1.70 -24.99 7.41
CA ALA A 14 0.45 -25.28 8.09
C ALA A 14 -0.27 -23.97 8.40
N ILE A 15 -1.00 -23.43 7.43
CA ILE A 15 -2.19 -22.63 7.75
C ILE A 15 -3.29 -23.08 6.80
N ALA A 16 -4.16 -23.92 7.34
CA ALA A 16 -5.49 -24.12 6.79
C ALA A 16 -6.24 -22.79 6.88
N LEU A 17 -6.53 -22.15 5.76
CA LEU A 17 -7.50 -21.06 5.68
C LEU A 17 -8.71 -21.56 4.91
N ALA A 18 -9.65 -22.11 5.67
CA ALA A 18 -11.04 -22.20 5.26
C ALA A 18 -11.59 -20.77 5.14
N GLY A 19 -12.09 -20.43 3.94
CA GLY A 19 -12.97 -19.30 3.71
C GLY A 19 -12.42 -17.91 4.06
N ALA A 20 -11.76 -17.26 3.11
CA ALA A 20 -11.76 -15.80 3.03
C ALA A 20 -12.05 -15.41 1.57
N PRO A 21 -12.91 -14.40 1.32
CA PRO A 21 -13.10 -13.89 -0.02
C PRO A 21 -11.72 -13.50 -0.55
N SER A 22 -11.48 -13.72 -1.84
CA SER A 22 -10.23 -13.41 -2.53
C SER A 22 -9.81 -11.95 -2.31
N ALA A 23 -9.11 -11.71 -1.22
CA ALA A 23 -8.31 -10.53 -0.98
C ALA A 23 -7.11 -10.68 -1.90
N TRP A 24 -7.09 -9.88 -2.95
CA TRP A 24 -5.90 -9.64 -3.75
C TRP A 24 -4.75 -9.41 -2.78
N ALA A 25 -3.68 -10.20 -2.87
CA ALA A 25 -2.56 -10.08 -1.97
C ALA A 25 -1.88 -8.73 -2.23
N ILE A 26 -2.23 -7.73 -1.42
CA ILE A 26 -1.56 -6.44 -1.41
C ILE A 26 -0.11 -6.65 -0.97
N THR A 27 0.80 -5.88 -1.55
CA THR A 27 2.22 -5.86 -1.16
C THR A 27 2.39 -5.23 0.23
N ASN A 28 3.54 -5.48 0.87
CA ASN A 28 3.84 -4.85 2.17
C ASN A 28 3.83 -3.32 2.06
N ALA A 29 4.34 -2.76 0.96
CA ALA A 29 4.31 -1.33 0.68
C ALA A 29 2.88 -0.76 0.63
N GLU A 30 1.96 -1.46 -0.04
CA GLU A 30 0.55 -1.07 -0.09
C GLU A 30 -0.13 -1.18 1.27
N ALA A 31 0.22 -2.19 2.06
CA ALA A 31 -0.28 -2.34 3.42
C ALA A 31 0.20 -1.22 4.36
N ASP A 32 1.48 -0.84 4.28
CA ASP A 32 2.05 0.27 5.05
C ASP A 32 1.44 1.61 4.61
N TYR A 33 1.30 1.85 3.31
CA TYR A 33 0.63 3.03 2.77
C TYR A 33 -0.80 3.19 3.31
N ILE A 34 -1.61 2.13 3.28
CA ILE A 34 -2.98 2.15 3.82
C ILE A 34 -3.01 2.40 5.32
N LYS A 35 -2.05 1.81 6.05
CA LYS A 35 -1.94 1.99 7.48
C LYS A 35 -1.61 3.44 7.85
N ASP A 36 -0.70 4.07 7.11
CA ASP A 36 -0.31 5.46 7.34
C ASP A 36 -1.41 6.44 6.95
N LEU A 37 -2.11 6.19 5.84
CA LEU A 37 -3.34 6.92 5.48
C LEU A 37 -4.38 6.84 6.60
N THR A 38 -4.65 5.64 7.10
CA THR A 38 -5.64 5.42 8.17
C THR A 38 -5.22 6.14 9.46
N SER A 39 -3.93 6.11 9.80
CA SER A 39 -3.35 6.81 10.95
C SER A 39 -3.48 8.35 10.81
N ALA A 40 -3.38 8.87 9.59
CA ALA A 40 -3.63 10.27 9.26
C ALA A 40 -5.13 10.65 9.17
N GLY A 41 -6.03 9.72 9.48
CA GLY A 41 -7.48 9.92 9.42
C GLY A 41 -8.06 9.92 8.00
N ILE A 42 -7.33 9.37 7.03
CA ILE A 42 -7.75 9.20 5.64
C ILE A 42 -8.28 7.77 5.51
N ALA A 43 -9.60 7.65 5.43
CA ALA A 43 -10.29 6.37 5.28
C ALA A 43 -11.04 6.33 3.95
N GLY A 44 -11.13 5.16 3.35
CA GLY A 44 -11.75 4.95 2.06
C GLY A 44 -11.71 3.48 1.66
N ASP A 45 -12.16 3.22 0.44
CA ASP A 45 -12.00 1.89 -0.15
C ASP A 45 -10.51 1.58 -0.34
N GLN A 46 -10.04 0.45 0.17
CA GLN A 46 -8.62 0.10 0.16
C GLN A 46 -8.07 -0.02 -1.26
N ALA A 47 -8.83 -0.60 -2.18
CA ALA A 47 -8.40 -0.78 -3.56
C ALA A 47 -8.33 0.56 -4.29
N ALA A 48 -9.28 1.46 -4.04
CA ALA A 48 -9.25 2.83 -4.56
C ALA A 48 -8.03 3.61 -4.05
N LEU A 49 -7.78 3.57 -2.74
CA LEU A 49 -6.62 4.26 -2.13
C LEU A 49 -5.30 3.75 -2.70
N ILE A 50 -5.14 2.44 -2.85
CA ILE A 50 -3.95 1.84 -3.48
C ILE A 50 -3.80 2.32 -4.93
N ALA A 51 -4.88 2.28 -5.73
CA ALA A 51 -4.86 2.72 -7.12
C ALA A 51 -4.51 4.22 -7.24
N ASP A 52 -5.02 5.04 -6.34
CA ASP A 52 -4.69 6.46 -6.24
C ASP A 52 -3.21 6.66 -5.90
N GLY A 53 -2.69 5.92 -4.92
CA GLY A 53 -1.28 5.95 -4.53
C GLY A 53 -0.32 5.60 -5.68
N HIS A 54 -0.64 4.56 -6.46
CA HIS A 54 0.12 4.21 -7.66
C HIS A 54 0.01 5.26 -8.77
N THR A 55 -1.16 5.89 -8.92
CA THR A 55 -1.37 6.98 -9.88
C THR A 55 -0.54 8.20 -9.53
N ILE A 56 -0.54 8.59 -8.24
CA ILE A 56 0.32 9.64 -7.69
C ILE A 56 1.78 9.32 -7.96
N CYS A 57 2.19 8.08 -7.69
CA CYS A 57 3.57 7.68 -7.90
C CYS A 57 4.01 7.79 -9.36
N ASN A 58 3.21 7.28 -10.30
CA ASN A 58 3.48 7.40 -11.73
C ASN A 58 3.56 8.86 -12.19
N ALA A 59 2.70 9.74 -11.65
CA ALA A 59 2.75 11.16 -11.94
C ALA A 59 4.05 11.81 -11.42
N LEU A 60 4.47 11.47 -10.19
CA LEU A 60 5.74 11.92 -9.62
C LEU A 60 6.95 11.44 -10.43
N ALA A 61 6.96 10.17 -10.86
CA ALA A 61 7.98 9.62 -11.75
C ALA A 61 7.99 10.33 -13.13
N GLY A 62 6.83 10.78 -13.60
CA GLY A 62 6.68 11.60 -14.80
C GLY A 62 7.10 13.07 -14.64
N GLY A 63 7.53 13.50 -13.44
CA GLY A 63 7.95 14.86 -13.15
C GLY A 63 6.81 15.81 -12.75
N ALA A 64 5.63 15.28 -12.38
CA ALA A 64 4.54 16.11 -11.86
C ALA A 64 4.91 16.74 -10.53
N ASP A 65 4.45 17.98 -10.32
CA ASP A 65 4.68 18.70 -9.09
C ASP A 65 3.79 18.16 -7.95
N PRO A 66 4.35 17.81 -6.78
CA PRO A 66 3.60 17.24 -5.67
C PRO A 66 2.53 18.17 -5.10
N ASN A 67 2.69 19.50 -5.16
CA ASN A 67 1.64 20.43 -4.71
C ASN A 67 0.47 20.42 -5.69
N THR A 68 0.73 20.28 -6.99
CA THR A 68 -0.32 20.14 -7.99
C THR A 68 -1.10 18.84 -7.79
N LEU A 69 -0.41 17.75 -7.45
CA LEU A 69 -1.03 16.48 -7.11
C LEU A 69 -1.84 16.56 -5.82
N SER A 70 -1.34 17.19 -4.76
CA SER A 70 -2.08 17.35 -3.50
C SER A 70 -3.33 18.20 -3.70
N GLN A 71 -3.25 19.28 -4.48
CA GLN A 71 -4.39 20.12 -4.81
C GLN A 71 -5.43 19.38 -5.66
N THR A 72 -5.00 18.56 -6.61
CA THR A 72 -5.88 17.71 -7.43
C THR A 72 -6.56 16.65 -6.57
N TYR A 73 -5.80 15.99 -5.70
CA TYR A 73 -6.29 14.95 -4.80
C TYR A 73 -7.30 15.51 -3.79
N PHE A 74 -7.00 16.68 -3.22
CA PHE A 74 -7.93 17.43 -2.37
C PHE A 74 -9.24 17.77 -3.10
N THR A 75 -9.14 18.31 -4.32
CA THR A 75 -10.31 18.72 -5.13
C THR A 75 -11.18 17.52 -5.51
N ASN A 76 -10.56 16.40 -5.89
CA ASN A 76 -11.28 15.19 -6.30
C ASN A 76 -11.87 14.43 -5.13
N SER A 77 -11.18 14.42 -3.99
CA SER A 77 -11.63 13.67 -2.82
C SER A 77 -12.80 14.38 -2.12
N GLY A 78 -12.80 15.72 -2.06
CA GLY A 78 -13.90 16.54 -1.50
C GLY A 78 -14.21 16.33 -0.01
N GLN A 79 -13.58 15.34 0.62
CA GLN A 79 -13.87 14.81 1.95
C GLN A 79 -12.66 14.88 2.88
N ILE A 80 -11.48 15.19 2.34
CA ILE A 80 -10.21 15.30 3.09
C ILE A 80 -9.74 16.74 3.13
N SER A 81 -8.95 17.08 4.15
CA SER A 81 -8.27 18.37 4.23
C SER A 81 -7.06 18.45 3.29
N HIS A 82 -6.61 19.67 2.95
CA HIS A 82 -5.41 19.84 2.13
C HIS A 82 -4.15 19.22 2.78
N ALA A 83 -4.08 19.23 4.12
CA ALA A 83 -3.01 18.59 4.88
C ALA A 83 -3.05 17.06 4.75
N GLN A 84 -4.24 16.46 4.73
CA GLN A 84 -4.41 15.03 4.48
C GLN A 84 -4.05 14.66 3.04
N ALA A 85 -4.42 15.49 2.07
CA ALA A 85 -4.01 15.29 0.69
C ALA A 85 -2.48 15.31 0.56
N ASP A 86 -1.82 16.28 1.18
CA ASP A 86 -0.35 16.37 1.21
C ASP A 86 0.31 15.14 1.84
N ALA A 87 -0.23 14.68 2.98
CA ALA A 87 0.21 13.45 3.63
C ALA A 87 0.06 12.23 2.71
N ALA A 88 -1.08 12.10 2.01
CA ALA A 88 -1.31 11.01 1.06
C ALA A 88 -0.30 11.00 -0.10
N ILE A 89 0.06 12.18 -0.64
CA ILE A 89 1.12 12.30 -1.66
C ILE A 89 2.46 11.87 -1.08
N ASN A 90 2.78 12.32 0.14
CA ASN A 90 4.05 12.01 0.79
C ASN A 90 4.19 10.51 1.10
N PHE A 91 3.14 9.86 1.61
CA PHE A 91 3.10 8.41 1.84
C PHE A 91 3.21 7.63 0.54
N ALA A 92 2.49 8.05 -0.52
CA ALA A 92 2.59 7.38 -1.82
C ALA A 92 4.03 7.46 -2.36
N LYS A 93 4.69 8.60 -2.14
CA LYS A 93 6.08 8.82 -2.52
C LYS A 93 7.07 7.98 -1.69
N THR A 94 6.84 7.81 -0.39
CA THR A 94 7.76 7.06 0.49
C THR A 94 7.58 5.56 0.39
N ASP A 95 6.34 5.10 0.28
CA ASP A 95 5.99 3.68 0.43
C ASP A 95 5.77 3.00 -0.92
N LEU A 96 5.13 3.69 -1.87
CA LEU A 96 4.74 3.10 -3.15
C LEU A 96 5.70 3.39 -4.30
N CYS A 97 6.43 4.52 -4.25
CA CYS A 97 7.41 4.81 -5.29
C CYS A 97 8.72 4.08 -5.06
N PRO A 98 9.08 3.10 -5.92
CA PRO A 98 10.44 2.58 -5.90
C PRO A 98 11.37 3.75 -6.20
N ALA A 99 12.36 3.97 -5.33
CA ALA A 99 13.47 4.86 -5.62
C ALA A 99 14.02 4.50 -7.00
N GLY A 100 13.87 5.40 -7.97
CA GLY A 100 14.37 5.22 -9.33
C GLY A 100 15.87 4.92 -9.35
#